data_AF-A0A1Q2TWV5-F1
#
_entry.id   AF-A0A1Q2TWV5-F1
#
_cell.length_a   1.000
_cell.length_b   1.000
_cell.length_c   1.000
_cell.angle_alpha   90.00
_cell.angle_beta   90.00
_cell.angle_gamma   90.00
#
_symmetry.space_group_name_H-M   'P 1'
#
loop_
_entity.id
_entity.type
_entity.pdbx_description
1 polymer ?
#
loop_
_entity_poly.entity_id
_entity_poly.type
_entity_poly.pdbx_seq_one_letter_code
_entity_poly.pdbx_strand_id
1 'polypeptide(L)'
;MLKTFTHASLGLTPIDTIHGNLKGLKSSQLKQLQRLYQQSVPGDRLTTPELAQRIAAISSELNQPVSIYLNRRGKVIRVGVGAPRETQIPPLELPRYGAERLSGIRCLTASPKDHPPNEACLTSMVLQRLDALVTFTLSGSGSTQRGRGSVGYIKNVYLSHLLPQNHPSHAYWQVSEAQSLEAIAQQDFLDLVENLEAEFRRDFTAQRVEAGHDRVILVGLQTEGIGDRRFQDGLTELERLVDTAGGEVLLKMEQKRAKPHPQTLVGSGKVEEIALQVQTLGANLVVFDQDLSPAQGRNIERQLGVKVCDRTEVILDIFAQRAQSQAGKLQVELAQLEYMLPRLVGRGQAMSRLGGGIGTRGPGETKLETERRTIQSRLSRLQKEVDQLQAHRSRMRSQRQRQDVPTFAIVGYTNAGKSTLINALTNAEVYAADQLFATLDPTTRRLTLTDENHATQTILLTDTVGFIHELPPALVDAFRATLEEVTEADALIHVVDLSHPAWRHQLTSVEKILADMPIMPAQALLVFNKLDQVSSEALQDAKLLHPNAVYISASDRLGFETLRQRLAQMLKQL
;
A
#
# COMPACT_ATOMS: atom_id res chain seq x y z
N MET A 1 -28.54 36.69 -32.13
CA MET A 1 -28.01 37.93 -31.50
C MET A 1 -26.85 37.49 -30.60
N LEU A 2 -25.63 37.83 -30.99
CA LEU A 2 -24.38 37.43 -30.31
C LEU A 2 -24.35 37.92 -28.84
N LYS A 3 -23.80 37.09 -27.93
CA LYS A 3 -22.58 37.42 -27.14
C LYS A 3 -22.17 36.28 -26.20
N THR A 4 -20.93 35.86 -26.40
CA THR A 4 -20.04 34.99 -25.62
C THR A 4 -19.63 35.65 -24.29
N PHE A 5 -19.58 34.89 -23.20
CA PHE A 5 -18.85 35.21 -21.95
C PHE A 5 -18.27 33.91 -21.37
N THR A 6 -17.03 33.53 -21.70
CA THR A 6 -15.75 33.79 -20.97
C THR A 6 -15.66 33.27 -19.54
N HIS A 7 -14.81 32.24 -19.40
CA HIS A 7 -14.11 31.69 -18.23
C HIS A 7 -14.21 32.47 -16.91
N ALA A 8 -14.84 31.84 -15.92
CA ALA A 8 -14.81 32.27 -14.52
C ALA A 8 -13.51 31.81 -13.83
N SER A 9 -12.84 32.81 -13.27
CA SER A 9 -11.61 32.80 -12.49
C SER A 9 -11.73 32.06 -11.14
N LEU A 10 -10.77 31.18 -10.86
CA LEU A 10 -10.49 30.66 -9.51
C LEU A 10 -9.98 31.80 -8.61
N GLY A 11 -10.83 32.26 -7.71
CA GLY A 11 -10.48 33.20 -6.65
C GLY A 11 -10.03 32.46 -5.38
N LEU A 12 -8.74 32.54 -5.08
CA LEU A 12 -8.10 32.66 -3.76
C LEU A 12 -6.59 32.79 -4.05
N THR A 13 -6.16 33.97 -4.48
CA THR A 13 -4.74 34.33 -4.56
C THR A 13 -4.18 34.41 -3.15
N PRO A 14 -3.13 33.67 -2.78
CA PRO A 14 -2.28 34.10 -1.69
C PRO A 14 -1.66 35.44 -2.12
N ILE A 15 -1.51 36.35 -1.16
CA ILE A 15 -0.60 37.50 -1.27
C ILE A 15 0.71 37.01 -1.89
N ASP A 16 1.30 37.74 -2.85
CA ASP A 16 2.58 37.45 -3.52
C ASP A 16 3.69 37.12 -2.49
N THR A 17 3.70 35.89 -2.00
CA THR A 17 4.50 35.45 -0.86
C THR A 17 5.80 34.92 -1.41
N ILE A 18 6.91 35.39 -0.86
CA ILE A 18 8.24 34.93 -1.26
C ILE A 18 8.64 33.78 -0.35
N HIS A 19 9.20 32.72 -0.93
CA HIS A 19 9.61 31.51 -0.20
C HIS A 19 11.13 31.40 -0.06
N GLY A 20 11.61 30.52 0.83
CA GLY A 20 13.04 30.26 1.03
C GLY A 20 13.71 31.21 2.03
N ASN A 21 14.96 31.59 1.78
CA ASN A 21 15.77 32.38 2.70
C ASN A 21 15.46 33.88 2.61
N LEU A 22 14.63 34.37 3.54
CA LEU A 22 14.22 35.77 3.58
C LEU A 22 15.05 36.64 4.55
N LYS A 23 16.04 36.07 5.22
CA LYS A 23 16.79 36.78 6.28
C LYS A 23 17.63 37.90 5.67
N GLY A 24 17.44 39.13 6.15
CA GLY A 24 18.25 40.29 5.78
C GLY A 24 17.83 41.00 4.49
N LEU A 25 16.70 40.64 3.87
CA LEU A 25 16.20 41.29 2.66
C LEU A 25 15.60 42.67 2.95
N LYS A 26 15.93 43.67 2.12
CA LYS A 26 15.34 45.02 2.19
C LYS A 26 13.92 45.02 1.59
N SER A 27 13.07 45.94 2.04
CA SER A 27 11.70 46.09 1.50
C SER A 27 11.66 46.36 -0.01
N SER A 28 12.69 47.01 -0.56
CA SER A 28 12.83 47.23 -2.01
C SER A 28 13.06 45.93 -2.77
N GLN A 29 13.87 45.02 -2.21
CA GLN A 29 14.20 43.72 -2.79
C GLN A 29 13.01 42.77 -2.75
N LEU A 30 12.26 42.77 -1.64
CA LEU A 30 10.99 42.02 -1.56
C LEU A 30 9.99 42.48 -2.62
N LYS A 31 9.84 43.79 -2.85
CA LYS A 31 8.97 44.32 -3.91
C LYS A 31 9.44 43.92 -5.31
N GLN A 32 10.75 43.85 -5.56
CA GLN A 32 11.28 43.36 -6.84
C GLN A 32 10.96 41.88 -7.06
N LEU A 33 11.12 41.04 -6.04
CA LEU A 33 10.76 39.61 -6.09
C LEU A 33 9.26 39.42 -6.31
N GLN A 34 8.42 40.20 -5.65
CA GLN A 34 6.95 40.15 -5.83
C GLN A 34 6.53 40.49 -7.26
N ARG A 35 7.21 41.44 -7.91
CA ARG A 35 6.95 41.78 -9.32
C ARG A 35 7.20 40.62 -10.29
N LEU A 36 7.94 39.58 -9.89
CA LEU A 36 8.12 38.39 -10.72
C LEU A 36 6.81 37.61 -10.90
N TYR A 37 5.89 37.64 -9.92
CA TYR A 37 4.56 37.01 -10.07
C TYR A 37 3.71 37.62 -11.19
N GLN A 38 4.00 38.86 -11.57
CA GLN A 38 3.30 39.57 -12.65
C GLN A 38 3.89 39.25 -14.03
N GLN A 39 5.02 38.56 -14.09
CA GLN A 39 5.64 38.16 -15.36
C GLN A 39 4.93 36.92 -15.92
N SER A 40 4.97 36.80 -17.24
CA SER A 40 4.50 35.61 -17.93
C SER A 40 5.41 35.30 -19.12
N VAL A 41 5.49 34.03 -19.46
CA VAL A 41 6.21 33.50 -20.62
C VAL A 41 5.17 32.90 -21.56
N PRO A 42 5.39 32.91 -22.88
CA PRO A 42 4.60 32.08 -23.79
C PRO A 42 4.55 30.61 -23.33
N GLY A 43 3.41 29.95 -23.51
CA GLY A 43 3.20 28.59 -23.01
C GLY A 43 4.13 27.55 -23.65
N ASP A 44 4.47 27.78 -24.91
CA ASP A 44 5.36 27.03 -25.80
C ASP A 44 6.86 27.21 -25.53
N ARG A 45 7.24 28.11 -24.61
CA ARG A 45 8.66 28.42 -24.34
C ARG A 45 9.07 28.09 -22.92
N LEU A 46 10.31 27.64 -22.75
CA LEU A 46 10.93 27.41 -21.44
C LEU A 46 11.04 28.72 -20.63
N THR A 47 11.56 29.78 -21.26
CA THR A 47 11.74 31.11 -20.68
C THR A 47 11.75 32.18 -21.78
N THR A 48 11.77 33.46 -21.40
CA THR A 48 12.13 34.56 -22.32
C THR A 48 13.45 35.20 -21.87
N PRO A 49 14.22 35.83 -22.80
CA PRO A 49 15.44 36.53 -22.43
C PRO A 49 15.22 37.61 -21.37
N GLU A 50 14.09 38.33 -21.43
CA GLU A 50 13.75 39.40 -20.49
C GLU A 50 13.51 38.87 -19.07
N LEU A 51 12.80 37.73 -18.96
CA LEU A 51 12.53 37.12 -17.66
C LEU A 51 13.80 36.52 -17.07
N ALA A 52 14.58 35.79 -17.87
CA ALA A 52 15.85 35.19 -17.43
C ALA A 52 16.83 36.26 -16.92
N GLN A 53 17.03 37.33 -17.70
CA GLN A 53 17.87 38.47 -17.31
C GLN A 53 17.37 39.14 -16.01
N ARG A 54 16.05 39.22 -15.81
CA ARG A 54 15.47 39.79 -14.59
C ARG A 54 15.74 38.92 -13.36
N ILE A 55 15.59 37.60 -13.47
CA ILE A 55 15.90 36.66 -12.37
C ILE A 55 17.41 36.72 -12.06
N ALA A 56 18.25 36.73 -13.09
CA ALA A 56 19.71 36.86 -12.98
C ALA A 56 20.14 38.15 -12.28
N ALA A 57 19.56 39.29 -12.65
CA ALA A 57 19.84 40.58 -12.01
C ALA A 57 19.49 40.56 -10.51
N ILE A 58 18.32 40.01 -10.15
CA ILE A 58 17.91 39.91 -8.74
C ILE A 58 18.83 38.95 -7.98
N SER A 59 19.16 37.79 -8.55
CA SER A 59 20.09 36.83 -7.93
C SER A 59 21.48 37.44 -7.71
N SER A 60 21.99 38.21 -8.68
CA SER A 60 23.26 38.92 -8.55
C SER A 60 23.22 40.02 -7.49
N GLU A 61 22.11 40.76 -7.35
CA GLU A 61 21.94 41.79 -6.32
C GLU A 61 21.90 41.16 -4.92
N LEU A 62 21.24 40.01 -4.78
CA LEU A 62 21.09 39.31 -3.51
C LEU A 62 22.31 38.46 -3.14
N ASN A 63 23.20 38.18 -4.09
CA ASN A 63 24.26 37.18 -3.99
C ASN A 63 23.74 35.81 -3.47
N GLN A 64 22.52 35.47 -3.87
CA GLN A 64 21.83 34.23 -3.50
C GLN A 64 21.09 33.69 -4.72
N PRO A 65 20.89 32.35 -4.82
CA PRO A 65 20.07 31.81 -5.87
C PRO A 65 18.64 32.34 -5.81
N VAL A 66 18.00 32.51 -6.96
CA VAL A 66 16.58 32.89 -7.04
C VAL A 66 15.88 31.89 -7.95
N SER A 67 14.85 31.24 -7.43
CA SER A 67 14.09 30.20 -8.13
C SER A 67 12.64 30.64 -8.31
N ILE A 68 12.12 30.48 -9.53
CA ILE A 68 10.70 30.72 -9.84
C ILE A 68 10.10 29.49 -10.49
N TYR A 69 8.82 29.27 -10.23
CA TYR A 69 8.07 28.13 -10.75
C TYR A 69 6.95 28.66 -11.63
N LEU A 70 6.81 28.08 -12.83
CA LEU A 70 5.79 28.45 -13.79
C LEU A 70 4.94 27.24 -14.15
N ASN A 71 3.65 27.45 -14.37
CA ASN A 71 2.80 26.42 -14.96
C ASN A 71 2.97 26.34 -16.48
N ARG A 72 2.39 25.33 -17.14
CA ARG A 72 2.42 25.18 -18.62
C ARG A 72 1.84 26.37 -19.40
N ARG A 73 1.00 27.21 -18.79
CA ARG A 73 0.50 28.46 -19.39
C ARG A 73 1.52 29.61 -19.30
N GLY A 74 2.68 29.36 -18.71
CA GLY A 74 3.76 30.31 -18.50
C GLY A 74 3.48 31.39 -17.46
N LYS A 75 2.50 31.17 -16.57
CA LYS A 75 2.25 32.05 -15.43
C LYS A 75 3.16 31.64 -14.26
N VAL A 76 3.81 32.62 -13.63
CA VAL A 76 4.58 32.40 -12.40
C VAL A 76 3.61 32.06 -11.25
N ILE A 77 3.80 30.89 -10.65
CA ILE A 77 2.99 30.37 -9.54
C ILE A 77 3.72 30.43 -8.20
N ARG A 78 5.06 30.54 -8.21
CA ARG A 78 5.87 30.64 -6.99
C ARG A 78 7.18 31.35 -7.27
N VAL A 79 7.63 32.16 -6.32
CA VAL A 79 8.93 32.85 -6.31
C VAL A 79 9.63 32.55 -4.99
N GLY A 80 10.90 32.17 -5.05
CA GLY A 80 11.70 31.88 -3.86
C GLY A 80 13.14 32.35 -3.96
N VAL A 81 13.70 32.73 -2.82
CA VAL A 81 15.13 33.04 -2.64
C VAL A 81 15.80 31.80 -2.05
N GLY A 82 16.71 31.21 -2.81
CA GLY A 82 17.33 29.92 -2.50
C GLY A 82 17.28 28.96 -3.69
N ALA A 83 18.01 27.85 -3.55
CA ALA A 83 18.06 26.80 -4.55
C ALA A 83 16.70 26.08 -4.67
N PRO A 84 16.45 25.32 -5.76
CA PRO A 84 15.21 24.55 -5.93
C PRO A 84 14.87 23.63 -4.75
N ARG A 85 15.85 23.07 -4.04
CA ARG A 85 15.61 22.24 -2.85
C ARG A 85 15.06 23.03 -1.67
N GLU A 86 15.50 24.28 -1.50
CA GLU A 86 15.09 25.18 -0.41
C GLU A 86 13.75 25.88 -0.69
N THR A 87 13.41 26.03 -1.97
CA THR A 87 12.24 26.79 -2.44
C THR A 87 11.12 25.90 -2.98
N GLN A 88 11.29 24.57 -2.92
CA GLN A 88 10.37 23.58 -3.49
C GLN A 88 8.91 23.81 -3.08
N ILE A 89 8.01 23.44 -3.99
CA ILE A 89 6.58 23.40 -3.74
C ILE A 89 6.32 22.19 -2.84
N PRO A 90 5.66 22.37 -1.68
CA PRO A 90 5.29 21.26 -0.81
C PRO A 90 4.47 20.21 -1.58
N PRO A 91 4.64 18.90 -1.33
CA PRO A 91 3.89 17.85 -2.05
C PRO A 91 2.36 18.02 -2.03
N LEU A 92 1.83 18.68 -0.99
CA LEU A 92 0.40 18.99 -0.84
C LEU A 92 -0.11 20.04 -1.86
N GLU A 93 0.76 20.90 -2.37
CA GLU A 93 0.47 21.99 -3.32
C GLU A 93 0.76 21.59 -4.78
N LEU A 94 1.46 20.48 -5.02
CA LEU A 94 1.77 20.01 -6.36
C LEU A 94 0.52 19.45 -7.08
N PRO A 95 0.36 19.71 -8.38
CA PRO A 95 -0.62 19.04 -9.22
C PRO A 95 -0.37 17.52 -9.21
N ARG A 96 -1.42 16.76 -8.89
CA ARG A 96 -1.34 15.30 -8.76
C ARG A 96 -1.59 14.65 -10.11
N TYR A 97 -0.52 14.37 -10.82
CA TYR A 97 -0.54 13.50 -11.98
C TYR A 97 0.10 12.15 -11.63
N GLY A 98 -0.42 11.04 -12.17
CA GLY A 98 0.14 9.70 -11.95
C GLY A 98 1.51 9.53 -12.59
N ALA A 99 2.10 8.34 -12.46
CA ALA A 99 3.44 8.01 -13.01
C ALA A 99 3.58 8.28 -14.53
N GLU A 100 2.46 8.33 -15.26
CA GLU A 100 2.38 8.60 -16.70
C GLU A 100 2.65 10.05 -17.11
N ARG A 101 2.67 11.01 -16.18
CA ARG A 101 2.70 12.45 -16.49
C ARG A 101 3.65 13.24 -15.58
N LEU A 102 4.05 14.40 -16.05
CA LEU A 102 4.86 15.37 -15.31
C LEU A 102 3.96 16.34 -14.53
N SER A 103 4.52 17.11 -13.59
CA SER A 103 3.75 17.93 -12.66
C SER A 103 3.08 19.15 -13.29
N GLY A 104 3.36 19.46 -14.56
CA GLY A 104 2.84 20.65 -15.22
C GLY A 104 3.57 21.93 -14.82
N ILE A 105 4.72 21.79 -14.16
CA ILE A 105 5.47 22.88 -13.55
C ILE A 105 6.90 22.84 -14.07
N ARG A 106 7.39 23.98 -14.54
CA ARG A 106 8.82 24.20 -14.83
C ARG A 106 9.43 25.12 -13.81
N CYS A 107 10.67 24.86 -13.42
CA CYS A 107 11.43 25.70 -12.49
C CYS A 107 12.55 26.43 -13.25
N LEU A 108 12.64 27.74 -13.07
CA LEU A 108 13.75 28.56 -13.56
C LEU A 108 14.55 29.03 -12.35
N THR A 109 15.84 28.74 -12.30
CA THR A 109 16.70 29.13 -11.17
C THR A 109 17.96 29.84 -11.68
N ALA A 110 18.25 31.02 -11.12
CA ALA A 110 19.53 31.68 -11.35
C ALA A 110 20.44 31.43 -10.16
N SER A 111 21.67 30.99 -10.44
CA SER A 111 22.72 30.74 -9.45
C SER A 111 23.88 31.71 -9.67
N PRO A 112 24.38 32.40 -8.64
CA PRO A 112 25.57 33.24 -8.75
C PRO A 112 26.85 32.43 -8.98
N LYS A 113 26.81 31.09 -8.82
CA LYS A 113 27.95 30.20 -9.05
C LYS A 113 27.94 29.66 -10.48
N ASP A 114 29.12 29.60 -11.09
CA ASP A 114 29.31 29.06 -12.44
C ASP A 114 29.62 27.56 -12.45
N HIS A 115 28.61 26.76 -12.12
CA HIS A 115 28.66 25.31 -12.26
C HIS A 115 27.29 24.76 -12.72
N PRO A 116 27.27 23.58 -13.39
CA PRO A 116 26.02 22.87 -13.69
C PRO A 116 25.16 22.63 -12.45
N PRO A 117 23.85 22.34 -12.60
CA PRO A 117 23.00 22.00 -11.46
C PRO A 117 23.58 20.81 -10.68
N ASN A 118 23.70 20.97 -9.36
CA ASN A 118 24.18 19.91 -8.49
C ASN A 118 23.07 18.88 -8.21
N GLU A 119 23.46 17.76 -7.60
CA GLU A 119 22.53 16.66 -7.29
C GLU A 119 21.32 17.12 -6.47
N ALA A 120 21.50 18.00 -5.49
CA ALA A 120 20.38 18.52 -4.68
C ALA A 120 19.31 19.27 -5.52
N CYS A 121 19.72 20.02 -6.55
CA CYS A 121 18.79 20.64 -7.49
C CYS A 121 18.03 19.59 -8.31
N LEU A 122 18.73 18.55 -8.77
CA LEU A 122 18.16 17.48 -9.61
C LEU A 122 17.23 16.59 -8.79
N THR A 123 17.57 16.27 -7.54
CA THR A 123 16.67 15.58 -6.61
C THR A 123 15.37 16.38 -6.39
N SER A 124 15.45 17.71 -6.28
CA SER A 124 14.26 18.56 -6.19
C SER A 124 13.39 18.49 -7.44
N MET A 125 14.00 18.37 -8.63
CA MET A 125 13.29 18.16 -9.89
C MET A 125 12.54 16.82 -9.92
N VAL A 126 13.19 15.74 -9.46
CA VAL A 126 12.58 14.40 -9.35
C VAL A 126 11.41 14.41 -8.37
N LEU A 127 11.62 14.90 -7.15
CA LEU A 127 10.60 14.93 -6.09
C LEU A 127 9.35 15.72 -6.50
N GLN A 128 9.52 16.80 -7.26
CA GLN A 128 8.43 17.63 -7.76
C GLN A 128 7.93 17.22 -9.15
N ARG A 129 8.50 16.16 -9.75
CA ARG A 129 8.28 15.72 -11.13
C ARG A 129 8.20 16.86 -12.14
N LEU A 130 9.11 17.83 -12.05
CA LEU A 130 9.03 19.04 -12.88
C LEU A 130 9.09 18.69 -14.36
N ASP A 131 8.31 19.43 -15.15
CA ASP A 131 8.35 19.36 -16.61
C ASP A 131 9.76 19.70 -17.13
N ALA A 132 10.43 20.68 -16.50
CA ALA A 132 11.80 21.07 -16.77
C ALA A 132 12.42 21.86 -15.60
N LEU A 133 13.73 21.77 -15.44
CA LEU A 133 14.54 22.66 -14.60
C LEU A 133 15.53 23.42 -15.49
N VAL A 134 15.43 24.74 -15.55
CA VAL A 134 16.35 25.61 -16.28
C VAL A 134 17.24 26.34 -15.27
N THR A 135 18.55 26.13 -15.38
CA THR A 135 19.54 26.75 -14.48
C THR A 135 20.36 27.78 -15.23
N PHE A 136 20.35 29.03 -14.78
CA PHE A 136 21.20 30.11 -15.29
C PHE A 136 22.41 30.29 -14.38
N THR A 137 23.62 30.24 -14.93
CA THR A 137 24.84 30.63 -14.20
C THR A 137 25.25 32.05 -14.57
N LEU A 138 25.88 32.77 -13.64
CA LEU A 138 26.24 34.19 -13.81
C LEU A 138 27.75 34.35 -13.92
N SER A 139 28.21 35.30 -14.76
CA SER A 139 29.64 35.56 -14.99
C SER A 139 30.33 36.36 -13.87
N GLY A 140 29.59 36.86 -12.87
CA GLY A 140 30.13 37.64 -11.74
C GLY A 140 30.63 39.06 -12.08
N SER A 141 30.83 39.40 -13.37
CA SER A 141 31.32 40.71 -13.82
C SER A 141 30.23 41.50 -14.56
N GLY A 142 29.45 42.33 -13.84
CA GLY A 142 28.53 43.29 -14.43
C GLY A 142 29.07 44.72 -14.30
N SER A 143 29.29 45.44 -15.40
CA SER A 143 29.60 46.87 -15.35
C SER A 143 28.35 47.67 -14.98
N THR A 144 28.42 48.50 -13.95
CA THR A 144 27.40 49.49 -13.61
C THR A 144 27.41 50.64 -14.62
N GLN A 145 26.51 50.63 -15.61
CA GLN A 145 26.18 51.88 -16.30
C GLN A 145 25.26 52.72 -15.40
N ARG A 146 25.69 53.95 -15.08
CA ARG A 146 24.97 54.92 -14.25
C ARG A 146 23.49 54.97 -14.63
N GLY A 147 22.62 54.48 -13.74
CA GLY A 147 21.16 54.63 -13.84
C GLY A 147 20.34 53.34 -14.02
N ARG A 148 20.96 52.17 -14.27
CA ARG A 148 20.29 50.86 -14.24
C ARG A 148 21.13 49.87 -13.42
N GLY A 149 20.50 49.14 -12.51
CA GLY A 149 21.16 48.24 -11.55
C GLY A 149 22.02 47.15 -12.21
N SER A 150 22.77 46.42 -11.37
CA SER A 150 23.68 45.33 -11.75
C SER A 150 23.06 44.37 -12.76
N VAL A 151 23.52 44.39 -14.01
CA VAL A 151 23.11 43.42 -15.03
C VAL A 151 24.03 42.21 -14.89
N GLY A 152 23.53 41.12 -14.31
CA GLY A 152 24.23 39.85 -14.28
C GLY A 152 24.12 39.19 -15.65
N TYR A 153 25.17 39.27 -16.47
CA TYR A 153 25.20 38.56 -17.75
C TYR A 153 25.19 37.06 -17.48
N ILE A 154 24.07 36.40 -17.84
CA ILE A 154 23.95 34.94 -17.84
C ILE A 154 25.08 34.39 -18.68
N LYS A 155 25.93 33.56 -18.08
CA LYS A 155 27.10 32.96 -18.73
C LYS A 155 26.70 31.68 -19.46
N ASN A 156 26.13 30.73 -18.71
CA ASN A 156 25.68 29.45 -19.24
C ASN A 156 24.24 29.19 -18.81
N VAL A 157 23.51 28.47 -19.67
CA VAL A 157 22.18 27.94 -19.35
C VAL A 157 22.21 26.43 -19.49
N TYR A 158 21.65 25.74 -18.50
CA TYR A 158 21.48 24.30 -18.49
C TYR A 158 20.01 23.95 -18.44
N LEU A 159 19.56 23.08 -19.34
CA LEU A 159 18.24 22.45 -19.28
C LEU A 159 18.38 21.07 -18.64
N SER A 160 17.55 20.78 -17.64
CA SER A 160 17.44 19.45 -17.06
C SER A 160 15.99 18.97 -17.15
N HIS A 161 15.83 17.69 -17.47
CA HIS A 161 14.52 17.03 -17.49
C HIS A 161 14.64 15.60 -16.97
N LEU A 162 13.50 15.01 -16.64
CA LEU A 162 13.44 13.62 -16.18
C LEU A 162 13.55 12.65 -17.36
N LEU A 163 14.00 11.43 -17.07
CA LEU A 163 14.02 10.32 -18.01
C LEU A 163 13.15 9.17 -17.46
N PRO A 164 12.53 8.36 -18.34
CA PRO A 164 11.86 7.13 -17.94
C PRO A 164 12.85 6.12 -17.33
N GLN A 165 12.36 5.21 -16.49
CA GLN A 165 13.25 4.28 -15.74
C GLN A 165 13.97 3.30 -16.68
N ASN A 166 13.31 2.91 -17.77
CA ASN A 166 13.88 2.03 -18.79
C ASN A 166 14.73 2.77 -19.84
N HIS A 167 15.11 4.04 -19.61
CA HIS A 167 16.01 4.73 -20.50
C HIS A 167 17.40 4.02 -20.53
N PRO A 168 18.04 3.86 -21.70
CA PRO A 168 19.29 3.09 -21.84
C PRO A 168 20.46 3.53 -20.94
N SER A 169 20.43 4.77 -20.45
CA SER A 169 21.44 5.33 -19.56
C SER A 169 21.26 4.93 -18.09
N HIS A 170 20.12 4.33 -17.72
CA HIS A 170 19.71 4.07 -16.32
C HIS A 170 19.74 5.30 -15.40
N ALA A 171 19.80 6.50 -15.97
CA ALA A 171 19.79 7.76 -15.24
C ALA A 171 18.36 8.30 -15.11
N TYR A 172 18.00 8.82 -13.94
CA TYR A 172 16.66 9.39 -13.67
C TYR A 172 16.43 10.76 -14.31
N TRP A 173 17.50 11.42 -14.77
CA TRP A 173 17.46 12.75 -15.37
C TRP A 173 18.55 12.90 -16.41
N GLN A 174 18.37 13.88 -17.28
CA GLN A 174 19.37 14.36 -18.22
C GLN A 174 19.65 15.84 -17.94
N VAL A 175 20.92 16.23 -18.05
CA VAL A 175 21.35 17.63 -18.02
C VAL A 175 21.98 17.93 -19.38
N SER A 176 21.55 19.01 -20.02
CA SER A 176 22.12 19.45 -21.29
C SER A 176 23.57 19.92 -21.11
N GLU A 177 24.31 19.97 -22.22
CA GLU A 177 25.53 20.79 -22.27
C GLU A 177 25.21 22.28 -22.02
N ALA A 178 26.23 23.09 -21.77
CA ALA A 178 26.08 24.53 -21.57
C ALA A 178 25.59 25.21 -22.87
N GLN A 179 24.48 25.93 -22.78
CA GLN A 179 23.84 26.61 -23.92
C GLN A 179 23.76 28.12 -23.70
N SER A 180 23.58 28.86 -24.79
CA SER A 180 23.25 30.29 -24.73
C SER A 180 21.79 30.52 -24.34
N LEU A 181 21.48 31.71 -23.85
CA LEU A 181 20.12 32.09 -23.48
C LEU A 181 19.19 32.11 -24.70
N GLU A 182 19.67 32.56 -25.85
CA GLU A 182 18.90 32.58 -27.09
C GLU A 182 18.50 31.18 -27.55
N ALA A 183 19.41 30.20 -27.43
CA ALA A 183 19.14 28.82 -27.82
C ALA A 183 18.02 28.20 -26.98
N ILE A 184 18.08 28.35 -25.65
CA ILE A 184 17.05 27.85 -24.73
C ILE A 184 15.70 28.57 -24.93
N ALA A 185 15.72 29.87 -25.21
CA ALA A 185 14.51 30.65 -25.41
C ALA A 185 13.76 30.32 -26.73
N GLN A 186 14.43 29.66 -27.68
CA GLN A 186 13.86 29.21 -28.95
C GLN A 186 13.40 27.75 -28.95
N GLN A 187 13.75 26.97 -27.92
CA GLN A 187 13.31 25.58 -27.82
C GLN A 187 11.81 25.49 -27.55
N ASP A 188 11.17 24.52 -28.22
CA ASP A 188 9.76 24.21 -28.04
C ASP A 188 9.59 23.39 -26.74
N PHE A 189 9.04 24.05 -25.73
CA PHE A 189 8.78 23.43 -24.43
C PHE A 189 7.64 22.41 -24.50
N LEU A 190 6.63 22.64 -25.33
CA LEU A 190 5.48 21.75 -25.40
C LEU A 190 5.87 20.44 -26.08
N ASP A 191 6.63 20.51 -27.17
CA ASP A 191 7.15 19.31 -27.85
C ASP A 191 8.05 18.46 -26.91
N LEU A 192 8.95 19.10 -26.15
CA LEU A 192 9.76 18.41 -25.14
C LEU A 192 8.89 17.64 -24.13
N VAL A 193 7.87 18.30 -23.57
CA VAL A 193 6.99 17.70 -22.55
C VAL A 193 6.12 16.60 -23.16
N GLU A 194 5.57 16.80 -24.35
CA GLU A 194 4.74 15.81 -25.05
C GLU A 194 5.54 14.53 -25.35
N ASN A 195 6.78 14.68 -25.83
CA ASN A 195 7.68 13.55 -26.09
C ASN A 195 8.03 12.80 -24.80
N LEU A 196 8.40 13.51 -23.73
CA LEU A 196 8.69 12.89 -22.43
C LEU A 196 7.47 12.17 -21.84
N GLU A 197 6.28 12.79 -21.85
CA GLU A 197 5.06 12.15 -21.36
C GLU A 197 4.64 10.95 -22.22
N ALA A 198 4.92 10.97 -23.53
CA ALA A 198 4.71 9.81 -24.40
C ALA A 198 5.66 8.66 -24.02
N GLU A 199 6.92 8.95 -23.70
CA GLU A 199 7.88 7.96 -23.22
C GLU A 199 7.49 7.40 -21.84
N PHE A 200 7.14 8.26 -20.87
CA PHE A 200 6.64 7.81 -19.55
C PHE A 200 5.40 6.93 -19.67
N ARG A 201 4.48 7.26 -20.60
CA ARG A 201 3.28 6.45 -20.82
C ARG A 201 3.62 5.09 -21.43
N ARG A 202 4.56 5.03 -22.37
CA ARG A 202 5.04 3.75 -22.94
C ARG A 202 5.70 2.89 -21.87
N ASP A 203 6.57 3.49 -21.06
CA ASP A 203 7.26 2.80 -19.97
C ASP A 203 6.27 2.26 -18.93
N PHE A 204 5.31 3.09 -18.50
CA PHE A 204 4.26 2.69 -17.57
C PHE A 204 3.34 1.59 -18.14
N THR A 205 3.01 1.66 -19.43
CA THR A 205 2.19 0.64 -20.09
C THR A 205 2.96 -0.67 -20.24
N ALA A 206 4.25 -0.61 -20.61
CA ALA A 206 5.13 -1.76 -20.68
C ALA A 206 5.25 -2.43 -19.30
N GLN A 207 5.47 -1.64 -18.24
CA GLN A 207 5.50 -2.14 -16.87
C GLN A 207 4.16 -2.77 -16.43
N ARG A 208 3.00 -2.19 -16.79
CA ARG A 208 1.68 -2.79 -16.48
C ARG A 208 1.37 -4.05 -17.29
N VAL A 209 1.92 -4.17 -18.50
CA VAL A 209 1.69 -5.33 -19.38
C VAL A 209 2.68 -6.46 -19.06
N GLU A 210 3.91 -6.13 -18.63
CA GLU A 210 4.89 -7.10 -18.14
C GLU A 210 4.58 -7.57 -16.71
N ALA A 211 4.17 -6.67 -15.81
CA ALA A 211 3.81 -7.04 -14.45
C ALA A 211 2.30 -7.35 -14.37
N GLY A 212 1.95 -8.62 -14.53
CA GLY A 212 0.65 -9.16 -14.10
C GLY A 212 0.43 -9.12 -12.58
N HIS A 213 1.29 -8.42 -11.84
CA HIS A 213 1.42 -8.43 -10.38
C HIS A 213 1.58 -7.00 -9.86
N ASP A 214 0.99 -6.71 -8.71
CA ASP A 214 1.19 -5.42 -8.02
C ASP A 214 2.62 -5.35 -7.47
N ARG A 215 3.31 -4.22 -7.67
CA ARG A 215 4.68 -3.98 -7.19
C ARG A 215 4.62 -3.25 -5.86
N VAL A 216 4.97 -3.94 -4.78
CA VAL A 216 4.60 -3.57 -3.41
C VAL A 216 5.78 -3.12 -2.57
N ILE A 217 5.58 -2.06 -1.77
CA ILE A 217 6.46 -1.73 -0.64
C ILE A 217 5.74 -2.08 0.66
N LEU A 218 6.39 -2.87 1.52
CA LEU A 218 5.89 -3.20 2.85
C LEU A 218 6.36 -2.17 3.87
N VAL A 219 5.48 -1.76 4.78
CA VAL A 219 5.80 -0.82 5.84
C VAL A 219 5.43 -1.40 7.21
N GLY A 220 6.44 -1.60 8.05
CA GLY A 220 6.31 -2.07 9.43
C GLY A 220 6.57 -0.97 10.45
N LEU A 221 5.69 -0.86 11.45
CA LEU A 221 5.90 -0.02 12.63
C LEU A 221 6.16 -0.91 13.85
N GLN A 222 7.32 -0.76 14.48
CA GLN A 222 7.63 -1.43 15.74
C GLN A 222 7.37 -0.50 16.92
N THR A 223 6.43 -0.88 17.79
CA THR A 223 6.11 -0.16 19.03
C THR A 223 6.79 -0.79 20.25
N GLU A 224 6.87 -0.06 21.38
CA GLU A 224 7.57 -0.49 22.60
C GLU A 224 7.08 -1.82 23.18
N GLY A 225 5.86 -2.27 22.84
CA GLY A 225 5.29 -3.54 23.29
C GLY A 225 5.61 -4.75 22.39
N ILE A 226 6.25 -4.55 21.24
CA ILE A 226 6.51 -5.61 20.26
C ILE A 226 8.01 -5.92 20.23
N GLY A 227 8.39 -7.09 20.74
CA GLY A 227 9.77 -7.57 20.68
C GLY A 227 10.26 -7.75 19.23
N ASP A 228 11.56 -7.56 19.01
CA ASP A 228 12.17 -7.57 17.66
C ASP A 228 11.80 -8.82 16.85
N ARG A 229 11.86 -10.01 17.47
CA ARG A 229 11.53 -11.27 16.80
C ARG A 229 10.08 -11.31 16.33
N ARG A 230 9.14 -10.91 17.18
CA ARG A 230 7.70 -10.89 16.85
C ARG A 230 7.40 -9.91 15.71
N PHE A 231 8.06 -8.76 15.70
CA PHE A 231 7.92 -7.77 14.64
C PHE A 231 8.41 -8.31 13.29
N GLN A 232 9.57 -8.97 13.28
CA GLN A 232 10.13 -9.58 12.07
C GLN A 232 9.29 -10.76 11.56
N ASP A 233 8.77 -11.59 12.47
CA ASP A 233 7.85 -12.68 12.13
C ASP A 233 6.57 -12.14 11.47
N GLY A 234 6.01 -11.05 12.01
CA GLY A 234 4.82 -10.39 11.44
C GLY A 234 5.04 -9.81 10.04
N LEU A 235 6.18 -9.14 9.82
CA LEU A 235 6.55 -8.63 8.49
C LEU A 235 6.82 -9.74 7.46
N THR A 236 7.40 -10.85 7.90
CA THR A 236 7.61 -12.03 7.04
C THR A 236 6.27 -12.69 6.69
N GLU A 237 5.33 -12.73 7.63
CA GLU A 237 3.96 -13.19 7.36
C GLU A 237 3.24 -12.25 6.39
N LEU A 238 3.39 -10.93 6.53
CA LEU A 238 2.80 -9.95 5.61
C LEU A 238 3.35 -10.08 4.20
N GLU A 239 4.65 -10.30 4.03
CA GLU A 239 5.26 -10.60 2.73
C GLU A 239 4.59 -11.81 2.08
N ARG A 240 4.45 -12.92 2.82
CA ARG A 240 3.75 -14.11 2.32
C ARG A 240 2.28 -13.85 1.98
N LEU A 241 1.60 -12.97 2.72
CA LEU A 241 0.23 -12.56 2.40
C LEU A 241 0.19 -11.81 1.05
N VAL A 242 1.11 -10.87 0.84
CA VAL A 242 1.20 -10.12 -0.43
C VAL A 242 1.54 -11.05 -1.60
N ASP A 243 2.50 -11.96 -1.43
CA ASP A 243 2.84 -12.96 -2.45
C ASP A 243 1.62 -13.84 -2.78
N THR A 244 0.87 -14.26 -1.76
CA THR A 244 -0.36 -15.06 -1.92
C THR A 244 -1.46 -14.29 -2.65
N ALA A 245 -1.56 -12.98 -2.46
CA ALA A 245 -2.49 -12.11 -3.16
C ALA A 245 -2.06 -11.81 -4.62
N GLY A 246 -0.85 -12.23 -5.02
CA GLY A 246 -0.29 -12.02 -6.34
C GLY A 246 0.49 -10.71 -6.49
N GLY A 247 0.92 -10.10 -5.39
CA GLY A 247 1.85 -8.97 -5.39
C GLY A 247 3.32 -9.40 -5.33
N GLU A 248 4.21 -8.56 -5.84
CA GLU A 248 5.66 -8.69 -5.77
C GLU A 248 6.22 -7.67 -4.78
N VAL A 249 6.84 -8.13 -3.69
CA VAL A 249 7.43 -7.25 -2.69
C VAL A 249 8.81 -6.75 -3.15
N LEU A 250 8.91 -5.44 -3.39
CA LEU A 250 10.15 -4.79 -3.83
C LEU A 250 11.06 -4.36 -2.67
N LEU A 251 10.46 -3.91 -1.57
CA LEU A 251 11.19 -3.35 -0.43
C LEU A 251 10.38 -3.46 0.88
N LYS A 252 11.08 -3.72 1.98
CA LYS A 252 10.55 -3.63 3.35
C LYS A 252 11.11 -2.39 4.04
N MET A 253 10.22 -1.56 4.57
CA MET A 253 10.58 -0.33 5.27
C MET A 253 10.09 -0.38 6.71
N GLU A 254 11.01 -0.21 7.66
CA GLU A 254 10.71 -0.33 9.08
C GLU A 254 10.88 1.02 9.79
N GLN A 255 10.09 1.23 10.85
CA GLN A 255 10.27 2.34 11.78
C GLN A 255 10.02 1.88 13.22
N LYS A 256 10.96 2.15 14.12
CA LYS A 256 10.74 2.01 15.57
C LYS A 256 10.19 3.30 16.15
N ARG A 257 9.09 3.24 16.92
CA ARG A 257 8.49 4.40 17.59
C ARG A 257 7.62 3.97 18.78
N ALA A 258 7.64 4.73 19.88
CA ALA A 258 6.88 4.42 21.08
C ALA A 258 5.37 4.19 20.84
N LYS A 259 4.74 5.05 20.03
CA LYS A 259 3.30 4.98 19.70
C LYS A 259 3.07 5.32 18.22
N PRO A 260 2.03 4.81 17.56
CA PRO A 260 1.73 5.20 16.18
C PRO A 260 1.52 6.71 16.02
N HIS A 261 1.86 7.24 14.84
CA HIS A 261 1.54 8.63 14.49
C HIS A 261 0.04 8.74 14.18
N PRO A 262 -0.69 9.69 14.82
CA PRO A 262 -2.14 9.75 14.70
C PRO A 262 -2.64 10.02 13.27
N GLN A 263 -1.85 10.67 12.43
CA GLN A 263 -2.27 11.04 11.08
C GLN A 263 -1.76 10.12 9.96
N THR A 264 -0.70 9.35 10.20
CA THR A 264 0.02 8.62 9.13
C THR A 264 0.59 7.27 9.58
N LEU A 265 0.32 6.84 10.82
CA LEU A 265 0.89 5.66 11.49
C LEU A 265 2.41 5.76 11.72
N VAL A 266 3.18 6.13 10.70
CA VAL A 266 4.61 6.44 10.72
C VAL A 266 4.87 7.94 10.77
N GLY A 267 6.07 8.37 11.18
CA GLY A 267 6.47 9.78 11.22
C GLY A 267 6.57 10.42 9.82
N SER A 268 6.43 11.76 9.75
CA SER A 268 6.46 12.51 8.47
C SER A 268 7.70 12.26 7.62
N GLY A 269 8.89 12.24 8.23
CA GLY A 269 10.13 11.92 7.52
C GLY A 269 10.14 10.51 6.91
N LYS A 270 9.47 9.55 7.55
CA LYS A 270 9.33 8.20 6.99
C LYS A 270 8.34 8.17 5.84
N VAL A 271 7.28 8.98 5.88
CA VAL A 271 6.36 9.11 4.75
C VAL A 271 7.07 9.69 3.53
N GLU A 272 7.94 10.69 3.71
CA GLU A 272 8.77 11.24 2.63
C GLU A 272 9.75 10.19 2.07
N GLU A 273 10.38 9.39 2.95
CA GLU A 273 11.24 8.28 2.54
C GLU A 273 10.47 7.23 1.74
N ILE A 274 9.27 6.84 2.18
CA ILE A 274 8.39 5.90 1.46
C ILE A 274 8.01 6.49 0.09
N ALA A 275 7.62 7.77 0.03
CA ALA A 275 7.27 8.42 -1.24
C ALA A 275 8.43 8.40 -2.23
N LEU A 276 9.66 8.61 -1.76
CA LEU A 276 10.87 8.51 -2.58
C LEU A 276 11.07 7.08 -3.09
N GLN A 277 10.93 6.06 -2.23
CA GLN A 277 11.09 4.66 -2.63
C GLN A 277 10.00 4.20 -3.60
N VAL A 278 8.75 4.62 -3.40
CA VAL A 278 7.64 4.39 -4.34
C VAL A 278 8.01 4.89 -5.74
N GLN A 279 8.53 6.12 -5.84
CA GLN A 279 8.94 6.71 -7.12
C GLN A 279 10.20 6.05 -7.70
N THR A 280 11.18 5.71 -6.86
CA THR A 280 12.46 5.14 -7.27
C THR A 280 12.28 3.72 -7.81
N LEU A 281 11.50 2.91 -7.09
CA LEU A 281 11.29 1.50 -7.43
C LEU A 281 10.13 1.30 -8.41
N GLY A 282 9.29 2.31 -8.63
CA GLY A 282 8.09 2.19 -9.45
C GLY A 282 7.00 1.32 -8.81
N ALA A 283 6.92 1.35 -7.47
CA ALA A 283 5.89 0.63 -6.73
C ALA A 283 4.51 1.26 -6.99
N ASN A 284 3.48 0.44 -7.19
CA ASN A 284 2.10 0.90 -7.42
C ASN A 284 1.20 0.70 -6.19
N LEU A 285 1.70 0.00 -5.16
CA LEU A 285 0.98 -0.33 -3.94
C LEU A 285 1.92 -0.22 -2.72
N VAL A 286 1.41 0.35 -1.62
CA VAL A 286 2.09 0.32 -0.31
C VAL A 286 1.22 -0.39 0.70
N VAL A 287 1.77 -1.41 1.36
CA VAL A 287 1.05 -2.24 2.34
C VAL A 287 1.62 -2.02 3.73
N PHE A 288 0.76 -1.68 4.68
CA PHE A 288 1.12 -1.54 6.09
C PHE A 288 0.77 -2.81 6.88
N ASP A 289 1.70 -3.25 7.74
CA ASP A 289 1.48 -4.42 8.61
C ASP A 289 0.40 -4.18 9.67
N GLN A 290 0.24 -2.94 10.13
CA GLN A 290 -0.80 -2.58 11.09
C GLN A 290 -2.01 -1.95 10.39
N ASP A 291 -3.18 -2.15 10.99
CA ASP A 291 -4.42 -1.53 10.53
C ASP A 291 -4.33 0.00 10.53
N LEU A 292 -4.80 0.59 9.43
CA LEU A 292 -4.85 2.02 9.26
C LEU A 292 -6.25 2.53 9.55
N SER A 293 -6.37 3.58 10.36
CA SER A 293 -7.64 4.31 10.42
C SER A 293 -7.97 4.91 9.04
N PRO A 294 -9.27 5.14 8.73
CA PRO A 294 -9.67 5.80 7.49
C PRO A 294 -8.96 7.13 7.23
N ALA A 295 -8.65 7.88 8.29
CA ALA A 295 -7.93 9.15 8.19
C ALA A 295 -6.45 8.94 7.85
N GLN A 296 -5.79 7.96 8.49
CA GLN A 296 -4.40 7.61 8.21
C GLN A 296 -4.23 7.15 6.77
N GLY A 297 -5.01 6.17 6.31
CA GLY A 297 -4.95 5.67 4.94
C GLY A 297 -5.08 6.79 3.91
N ARG A 298 -6.10 7.65 4.04
CA ARG A 298 -6.29 8.81 3.15
C ARG A 298 -5.13 9.81 3.19
N ASN A 299 -4.55 10.06 4.36
CA ASN A 299 -3.45 11.01 4.47
C ASN A 299 -2.17 10.46 3.85
N ILE A 300 -1.93 9.16 3.98
CA ILE A 300 -0.78 8.47 3.39
C ILE A 300 -0.97 8.38 1.87
N GLU A 301 -2.11 7.89 1.37
CA GLU A 301 -2.43 7.86 -0.08
C GLU A 301 -2.24 9.24 -0.72
N ARG A 302 -2.69 10.29 -0.03
CA ARG A 302 -2.53 11.68 -0.49
C ARG A 302 -1.06 12.10 -0.64
N GLN A 303 -0.20 11.63 0.25
CA GLN A 303 1.23 11.98 0.27
C GLN A 303 2.05 11.11 -0.68
N LEU A 304 1.68 9.83 -0.85
CA LEU A 304 2.42 8.87 -1.68
C LEU A 304 1.98 8.89 -3.15
N GLY A 305 0.71 9.23 -3.44
CA GLY A 305 0.17 9.24 -4.80
C GLY A 305 -0.14 7.86 -5.38
N VAL A 306 -0.04 6.80 -4.58
CA VAL A 306 -0.34 5.40 -4.94
C VAL A 306 -1.37 4.80 -3.98
N LYS A 307 -1.93 3.64 -4.32
CA LYS A 307 -2.87 2.92 -3.43
C LYS A 307 -2.16 2.52 -2.14
N VAL A 308 -2.85 2.66 -1.01
CA VAL A 308 -2.36 2.21 0.29
C VAL A 308 -3.35 1.21 0.86
N CYS A 309 -2.84 0.04 1.22
CA CYS A 309 -3.60 -1.00 1.90
C CYS A 309 -2.99 -1.27 3.28
N ASP A 310 -3.80 -1.80 4.19
CA ASP A 310 -3.30 -2.41 5.41
C ASP A 310 -3.46 -3.93 5.35
N ARG A 311 -2.91 -4.61 6.36
CA ARG A 311 -2.95 -6.06 6.51
C ARG A 311 -4.36 -6.63 6.37
N THR A 312 -5.38 -5.97 6.95
CA THR A 312 -6.78 -6.39 6.82
C THR A 312 -7.25 -6.42 5.37
N GLU A 313 -6.93 -5.40 4.58
CA GLU A 313 -7.34 -5.33 3.17
C GLU A 313 -6.66 -6.43 2.33
N VAL A 314 -5.38 -6.73 2.59
CA VAL A 314 -4.67 -7.82 1.91
C VAL A 314 -5.31 -9.18 2.21
N ILE A 315 -5.65 -9.45 3.46
CA ILE A 315 -6.32 -10.70 3.86
C ILE A 315 -7.69 -10.83 3.19
N LEU A 316 -8.47 -9.75 3.14
CA LEU A 316 -9.77 -9.70 2.48
C LEU A 316 -9.66 -9.99 0.97
N ASP A 317 -8.61 -9.48 0.32
CA ASP A 317 -8.39 -9.74 -1.10
C ASP A 317 -8.06 -11.21 -1.35
N ILE A 318 -7.19 -11.81 -0.53
CA ILE A 318 -6.91 -13.25 -0.60
C ILE A 318 -8.22 -14.05 -0.43
N PHE A 319 -9.08 -13.68 0.51
CA PHE A 319 -10.35 -14.39 0.67
C PHE A 319 -11.28 -14.25 -0.51
N ALA A 320 -11.33 -13.08 -1.14
CA ALA A 320 -12.14 -12.88 -2.34
C ALA A 320 -11.66 -13.77 -3.49
N GLN A 321 -10.34 -13.97 -3.61
CA GLN A 321 -9.75 -14.88 -4.59
C GLN A 321 -10.03 -16.36 -4.26
N ARG A 322 -10.14 -16.71 -2.97
CA ARG A 322 -10.28 -18.12 -2.51
C ARG A 322 -11.73 -18.57 -2.30
N ALA A 323 -12.67 -17.65 -2.09
CA ALA A 323 -14.08 -17.98 -1.85
C ALA A 323 -14.74 -18.56 -3.12
N GLN A 324 -15.05 -19.85 -3.10
CA GLN A 324 -15.71 -20.55 -4.20
C GLN A 324 -17.20 -20.78 -3.91
N SER A 325 -17.52 -21.14 -2.67
CA SER A 325 -18.87 -21.40 -2.21
C SER A 325 -19.71 -20.13 -2.16
N GLN A 326 -21.04 -20.27 -2.31
CA GLN A 326 -21.96 -19.15 -2.18
C GLN A 326 -21.89 -18.52 -0.78
N ALA A 327 -21.76 -19.33 0.26
CA ALA A 327 -21.64 -18.86 1.64
C ALA A 327 -20.35 -18.06 1.85
N GLY A 328 -19.21 -18.60 1.41
CA GLY A 328 -17.92 -17.93 1.49
C GLY A 328 -17.91 -16.61 0.72
N LYS A 329 -18.46 -16.58 -0.51
CA LYS A 329 -18.57 -15.34 -1.31
C LYS A 329 -19.38 -14.27 -0.61
N LEU A 330 -20.52 -14.63 -0.01
CA LEU A 330 -21.37 -13.69 0.72
C LEU A 330 -20.68 -13.12 1.96
N GLN A 331 -19.99 -13.96 2.74
CA GLN A 331 -19.27 -13.54 3.94
C GLN A 331 -18.09 -12.62 3.62
N VAL A 332 -17.34 -12.95 2.57
CA VAL A 332 -16.22 -12.11 2.13
C VAL A 332 -16.74 -10.77 1.60
N GLU A 333 -17.79 -10.76 0.79
CA GLU A 333 -18.40 -9.51 0.30
C GLU A 333 -18.91 -8.66 1.47
N LEU A 334 -19.56 -9.27 2.47
CA LEU A 334 -20.02 -8.58 3.68
C LEU A 334 -18.84 -7.92 4.40
N ALA A 335 -17.78 -8.68 4.68
CA ALA A 335 -16.59 -8.18 5.38
C ALA A 335 -15.86 -7.08 4.60
N GLN A 336 -15.77 -7.20 3.27
CA GLN A 336 -15.22 -6.16 2.41
C GLN A 336 -16.03 -4.87 2.49
N LEU A 337 -17.36 -4.95 2.42
CA LEU A 337 -18.22 -3.77 2.48
C LEU A 337 -18.20 -3.12 3.87
N GLU A 338 -18.19 -3.91 4.95
CA GLU A 338 -18.05 -3.42 6.33
C GLU A 338 -16.74 -2.65 6.54
N TYR A 339 -15.65 -3.18 6.00
CA TYR A 339 -14.34 -2.56 6.07
C TYR A 339 -14.23 -1.30 5.19
N MET A 340 -14.81 -1.32 3.98
CA MET A 340 -14.76 -0.21 3.03
C MET A 340 -15.67 0.96 3.41
N LEU A 341 -16.85 0.69 3.97
CA LEU A 341 -17.87 1.70 4.28
C LEU A 341 -17.32 2.91 5.09
N PRO A 342 -16.61 2.73 6.23
CA PRO A 342 -16.05 3.86 6.98
C PRO A 342 -14.93 4.60 6.22
N ARG A 343 -14.30 3.95 5.23
CA ARG A 343 -13.20 4.52 4.43
C ARG A 343 -13.70 5.41 3.28
N LEU A 344 -14.91 5.16 2.78
CA LEU A 344 -15.56 5.96 1.72
C LEU A 344 -16.00 7.36 2.19
N VAL A 345 -16.42 7.50 3.44
CA VAL A 345 -17.00 8.74 4.03
C VAL A 345 -16.09 9.97 3.88
N GLY A 346 -14.76 9.79 3.83
CA GLY A 346 -13.80 10.89 3.72
C GLY A 346 -13.48 11.37 2.30
N ARG A 347 -13.93 10.66 1.24
CA ARG A 347 -13.67 11.05 -0.15
C ARG A 347 -14.53 12.24 -0.61
N GLY A 348 -15.64 12.52 0.08
CA GLY A 348 -16.57 13.59 -0.30
C GLY A 348 -16.12 15.00 -0.03
N GLN A 349 -15.27 15.20 0.96
CA GLN A 349 -14.72 16.52 1.23
C GLN A 349 -13.72 16.97 0.15
N ALA A 350 -13.05 16.03 -0.53
CA ALA A 350 -12.17 16.32 -1.67
C ALA A 350 -12.98 16.69 -2.93
N MET A 351 -14.14 16.06 -3.14
CA MET A 351 -15.05 16.37 -4.27
C MET A 351 -15.90 17.63 -4.01
N SER A 352 -16.27 17.91 -2.75
CA SER A 352 -17.06 19.10 -2.37
C SER A 352 -16.27 20.41 -2.58
N ARG A 353 -14.95 20.40 -2.41
CA ARG A 353 -14.08 21.56 -2.67
C ARG A 353 -13.99 21.99 -4.13
N LEU A 354 -14.38 21.14 -5.09
CA LEU A 354 -14.48 21.52 -6.50
C LEU A 354 -15.78 22.29 -6.82
N GLY A 355 -16.78 22.25 -5.94
CA GLY A 355 -18.05 22.98 -6.06
C GLY A 355 -18.08 24.20 -5.14
N GLY A 356 -17.28 25.22 -5.45
CA GLY A 356 -17.20 26.45 -4.65
C GLY A 356 -18.31 27.45 -5.00
N GLY A 357 -19.39 27.49 -4.21
CA GLY A 357 -20.41 28.54 -4.26
C GLY A 357 -21.34 28.52 -3.04
N ILE A 358 -21.68 29.69 -2.49
CA ILE A 358 -22.69 29.83 -1.42
C ILE A 358 -24.05 29.39 -2.02
N GLY A 359 -24.48 28.17 -1.67
CA GLY A 359 -25.68 27.53 -2.23
C GLY A 359 -25.44 26.14 -2.82
N THR A 360 -24.19 25.71 -3.04
CA THR A 360 -23.86 24.37 -3.53
C THR A 360 -23.62 23.40 -2.38
N ARG A 361 -24.69 23.04 -1.65
CA ARG A 361 -24.81 21.68 -1.08
C ARG A 361 -24.94 20.73 -2.26
N GLY A 362 -23.84 20.54 -2.97
CA GLY A 362 -23.80 20.16 -4.36
C GLY A 362 -23.63 18.65 -4.57
N PRO A 363 -23.87 18.18 -5.81
CA PRO A 363 -24.13 16.79 -6.19
C PRO A 363 -23.08 15.73 -5.78
N GLY A 364 -21.86 16.10 -5.41
CA GLY A 364 -20.84 15.16 -4.93
C GLY A 364 -21.11 14.62 -3.52
N GLU A 365 -21.60 15.46 -2.61
CA GLU A 365 -22.00 15.05 -1.26
C GLU A 365 -23.27 14.18 -1.32
N THR A 366 -24.20 14.54 -2.20
CA THR A 366 -25.39 13.73 -2.50
C THR A 366 -25.03 12.40 -3.16
N LYS A 367 -24.07 12.35 -4.09
CA LYS A 367 -23.62 11.11 -4.75
C LYS A 367 -22.98 10.16 -3.75
N LEU A 368 -22.11 10.64 -2.87
CA LEU A 368 -21.47 9.81 -1.86
C LEU A 368 -22.44 9.39 -0.75
N GLU A 369 -23.39 10.24 -0.38
CA GLU A 369 -24.48 9.86 0.52
C GLU A 369 -25.40 8.81 -0.13
N THR A 370 -25.65 8.92 -1.44
CA THR A 370 -26.43 7.92 -2.21
C THR A 370 -25.66 6.60 -2.32
N GLU A 371 -24.37 6.65 -2.61
CA GLU A 371 -23.47 5.48 -2.64
C GLU A 371 -23.40 4.81 -1.26
N ARG A 372 -23.27 5.61 -0.19
CA ARG A 372 -23.32 5.13 1.20
C ARG A 372 -24.62 4.40 1.50
N ARG A 373 -25.77 5.00 1.17
CA ARG A 373 -27.09 4.36 1.36
C ARG A 373 -27.22 3.07 0.54
N THR A 374 -26.66 3.04 -0.66
CA THR A 374 -26.64 1.86 -1.52
C THR A 374 -25.83 0.74 -0.88
N ILE A 375 -24.63 1.04 -0.38
CA ILE A 375 -23.78 0.08 0.34
C ILE A 375 -24.45 -0.39 1.62
N GLN A 376 -25.03 0.50 2.42
CA GLN A 376 -25.75 0.14 3.64
C GLN A 376 -26.97 -0.76 3.36
N SER A 377 -27.69 -0.50 2.27
CA SER A 377 -28.81 -1.35 1.85
C SER A 377 -28.31 -2.72 1.38
N ARG A 378 -27.20 -2.77 0.64
CA ARG A 378 -26.55 -4.03 0.24
C ARG A 378 -26.08 -4.83 1.46
N LEU A 379 -25.43 -4.18 2.41
CA LEU A 379 -24.96 -4.77 3.67
C LEU A 379 -26.12 -5.35 4.49
N SER A 380 -27.21 -4.60 4.63
CA SER A 380 -28.43 -5.08 5.29
C SER A 380 -29.06 -6.29 4.60
N ARG A 381 -28.90 -6.42 3.28
CA ARG A 381 -29.37 -7.57 2.52
C ARG A 381 -28.45 -8.77 2.66
N LEU A 382 -27.14 -8.57 2.50
CA LEU A 382 -26.11 -9.60 2.67
C LEU A 382 -26.17 -10.19 4.08
N GLN A 383 -26.33 -9.36 5.12
CA GLN A 383 -26.48 -9.85 6.49
C GLN A 383 -27.68 -10.80 6.61
N LYS A 384 -28.84 -10.44 6.05
CA LYS A 384 -30.02 -11.31 6.05
C LYS A 384 -29.79 -12.61 5.29
N GLU A 385 -29.07 -12.58 4.18
CA GLU A 385 -28.71 -13.77 3.40
C GLU A 385 -27.77 -14.69 4.20
N VAL A 386 -26.79 -14.12 4.90
CA VAL A 386 -25.89 -14.86 5.81
C VAL A 386 -26.67 -15.48 6.98
N ASP A 387 -27.54 -14.73 7.65
CA ASP A 387 -28.37 -15.22 8.75
C ASP A 387 -29.28 -16.39 8.30
N GLN A 388 -29.83 -16.31 7.07
CA GLN A 388 -30.63 -17.38 6.49
C GLN A 388 -29.80 -18.65 6.23
N LEU A 389 -28.57 -18.51 5.73
CA LEU A 389 -27.66 -19.64 5.53
C LEU A 389 -27.30 -20.30 6.86
N GLN A 390 -27.01 -19.52 7.91
CA GLN A 390 -26.74 -20.03 9.25
C GLN A 390 -27.95 -20.76 9.84
N ALA A 391 -29.16 -20.21 9.68
CA ALA A 391 -30.39 -20.86 10.09
C ALA A 391 -30.65 -22.16 9.32
N HIS A 392 -30.33 -22.20 8.03
CA HIS A 392 -30.43 -23.41 7.22
C HIS A 392 -29.44 -24.49 7.67
N ARG A 393 -28.17 -24.13 7.92
CA ARG A 393 -27.15 -25.04 8.48
C ARG A 393 -27.57 -25.59 9.84
N SER A 394 -28.08 -24.73 10.73
CA SER A 394 -28.59 -25.13 12.05
C SER A 394 -29.76 -26.14 11.96
N ARG A 395 -30.64 -26.04 10.95
CA ARG A 395 -31.71 -27.02 10.72
C ARG A 395 -31.19 -28.33 10.14
N MET A 396 -30.20 -28.26 9.24
CA MET A 396 -29.51 -29.45 8.74
C MET A 396 -28.78 -30.18 9.87
N ARG A 397 -28.21 -29.43 10.84
CA ARG A 397 -27.59 -29.97 12.05
C ARG A 397 -28.56 -30.78 12.90
N SER A 398 -29.75 -30.26 13.19
CA SER A 398 -30.75 -31.00 13.99
C SER A 398 -31.27 -32.25 13.29
N GLN A 399 -31.21 -32.30 11.96
CA GLN A 399 -31.47 -33.51 11.18
C GLN A 399 -30.28 -34.49 11.15
N ARG A 400 -29.03 -33.98 11.10
CA ARG A 400 -27.80 -34.79 11.11
C ARG A 400 -27.44 -35.37 12.47
N GLN A 401 -27.87 -34.77 13.57
CA GLN A 401 -27.81 -35.41 14.90
C GLN A 401 -28.57 -36.75 14.97
N ARG A 402 -29.29 -37.13 13.90
CA ARG A 402 -29.91 -38.45 13.72
C ARG A 402 -29.13 -39.40 12.79
N GLN A 403 -27.94 -39.04 12.29
CA GLN A 403 -27.08 -39.88 11.45
C GLN A 403 -25.78 -40.30 12.18
N ASP A 404 -25.46 -41.60 12.11
CA ASP A 404 -24.48 -42.34 12.91
C ASP A 404 -22.98 -42.14 12.58
N VAL A 405 -22.55 -41.07 11.90
CA VAL A 405 -21.15 -40.91 11.45
C VAL A 405 -20.44 -39.72 12.13
N PRO A 406 -19.49 -39.97 13.04
CA PRO A 406 -18.74 -38.92 13.74
C PRO A 406 -17.89 -38.05 12.82
N THR A 407 -17.74 -36.79 13.24
CA THR A 407 -17.12 -35.70 12.49
C THR A 407 -15.94 -35.11 13.25
N PHE A 408 -14.80 -34.99 12.57
CA PHE A 408 -13.53 -34.52 13.13
C PHE A 408 -13.09 -33.29 12.34
N ALA A 409 -12.88 -32.16 13.00
CA ALA A 409 -12.41 -30.93 12.36
C ALA A 409 -10.90 -30.75 12.54
N ILE A 410 -10.22 -30.38 11.46
CA ILE A 410 -8.78 -30.09 11.49
C ILE A 410 -8.56 -28.59 11.59
N VAL A 411 -7.97 -28.16 12.70
CA VAL A 411 -7.68 -26.75 12.99
C VAL A 411 -6.18 -26.51 13.09
N GLY A 412 -5.75 -25.26 12.90
CA GLY A 412 -4.34 -24.90 12.98
C GLY A 412 -4.00 -23.71 12.11
N TYR A 413 -2.78 -23.21 12.29
CA TYR A 413 -2.26 -22.06 11.57
C TYR A 413 -2.30 -22.26 10.05
N THR A 414 -2.35 -21.16 9.30
CA THR A 414 -2.13 -21.18 7.85
C THR A 414 -0.78 -21.83 7.55
N ASN A 415 -0.72 -22.63 6.48
CA ASN A 415 0.45 -23.42 6.11
C ASN A 415 0.95 -24.46 7.15
N ALA A 416 0.14 -24.82 8.15
CA ALA A 416 0.48 -25.93 9.07
C ALA A 416 0.44 -27.32 8.40
N GLY A 417 -0.09 -27.42 7.17
CA GLY A 417 -0.25 -28.67 6.42
C GLY A 417 -1.56 -29.43 6.68
N LYS A 418 -2.64 -28.73 7.05
CA LYS A 418 -3.99 -29.30 7.27
C LYS A 418 -4.53 -30.01 6.02
N SER A 419 -4.55 -29.33 4.88
CA SER A 419 -5.04 -29.88 3.60
C SER A 419 -4.14 -31.01 3.10
N THR A 420 -2.82 -30.86 3.25
CA THR A 420 -1.83 -31.92 2.96
C THR A 420 -2.11 -33.18 3.79
N LEU A 421 -2.41 -33.02 5.08
CA LEU A 421 -2.76 -34.12 5.97
C LEU A 421 -4.05 -34.83 5.51
N ILE A 422 -5.08 -34.08 5.13
CA ILE A 422 -6.34 -34.66 4.62
C ILE A 422 -6.10 -35.46 3.35
N ASN A 423 -5.36 -34.90 2.39
CA ASN A 423 -5.01 -35.59 1.15
C ASN A 423 -4.26 -36.87 1.42
N ALA A 424 -3.27 -36.82 2.31
CA ALA A 424 -2.45 -37.97 2.64
C ALA A 424 -3.25 -39.06 3.40
N LEU A 425 -4.22 -38.67 4.25
CA LEU A 425 -5.06 -39.63 4.97
C LEU A 425 -6.16 -40.25 4.11
N THR A 426 -6.76 -39.46 3.22
CA THR A 426 -7.96 -39.84 2.44
C THR A 426 -7.65 -40.20 0.99
N ASN A 427 -6.39 -40.06 0.55
CA ASN A 427 -5.95 -40.19 -0.83
C ASN A 427 -6.77 -39.31 -1.79
N ALA A 428 -7.20 -38.13 -1.30
CA ALA A 428 -8.00 -37.17 -2.04
C ALA A 428 -7.12 -36.10 -2.73
N GLU A 429 -7.70 -35.43 -3.72
CA GLU A 429 -7.11 -34.28 -4.43
C GLU A 429 -7.71 -32.95 -3.93
N VAL A 430 -7.60 -32.64 -2.63
CA VAL A 430 -7.91 -31.29 -2.12
C VAL A 430 -6.76 -30.36 -2.51
N TYR A 431 -7.05 -29.14 -2.94
CA TYR A 431 -5.99 -28.17 -3.25
C TYR A 431 -5.14 -27.89 -2.00
N ALA A 432 -3.84 -28.14 -2.11
CA ALA A 432 -2.85 -27.84 -1.07
C ALA A 432 -1.67 -27.14 -1.76
N ALA A 433 -1.32 -25.96 -1.28
CA ALA A 433 -0.21 -25.17 -1.80
C ALA A 433 0.50 -24.48 -0.64
N ASP A 434 1.77 -24.13 -0.86
CA ASP A 434 2.59 -23.32 0.07
C ASP A 434 2.18 -21.84 -0.04
N GLN A 435 0.91 -21.56 0.25
CA GLN A 435 0.26 -20.26 0.17
C GLN A 435 -0.62 -20.07 1.41
N LEU A 436 -0.71 -18.83 1.92
CA LEU A 436 -1.59 -18.55 3.05
C LEU A 436 -3.05 -18.67 2.61
N PHE A 437 -3.92 -19.15 3.50
CA PHE A 437 -5.35 -19.35 3.19
C PHE A 437 -5.64 -20.19 1.94
N ALA A 438 -4.80 -21.19 1.65
CA ALA A 438 -5.05 -22.15 0.57
C ALA A 438 -6.45 -22.80 0.65
N THR A 439 -6.98 -22.95 1.87
CA THR A 439 -8.37 -23.35 2.14
C THR A 439 -9.10 -22.23 2.87
N LEU A 440 -10.22 -21.77 2.28
CA LEU A 440 -11.20 -20.87 2.92
C LEU A 440 -12.53 -21.60 3.15
N ASP A 441 -13.08 -22.22 2.10
CA ASP A 441 -14.30 -23.02 2.21
C ASP A 441 -14.00 -24.39 2.86
N PRO A 442 -14.79 -24.82 3.87
CA PRO A 442 -14.55 -26.07 4.54
C PRO A 442 -14.74 -27.25 3.59
N THR A 443 -13.83 -28.22 3.65
CA THR A 443 -13.87 -29.41 2.78
C THR A 443 -13.97 -30.68 3.62
N THR A 444 -15.08 -31.40 3.48
CA THR A 444 -15.29 -32.68 4.18
C THR A 444 -14.91 -33.87 3.31
N ARG A 445 -14.20 -34.84 3.89
CA ARG A 445 -13.80 -36.12 3.28
C ARG A 445 -14.07 -37.28 4.22
N ARG A 446 -14.34 -38.44 3.63
CA ARG A 446 -14.55 -39.68 4.40
C ARG A 446 -13.20 -40.33 4.66
N LEU A 447 -12.94 -40.70 5.92
CA LEU A 447 -11.78 -41.51 6.30
C LEU A 447 -12.27 -42.79 6.95
N THR A 448 -11.78 -43.93 6.47
CA THR A 448 -11.97 -45.22 7.12
C THR A 448 -10.78 -45.49 8.05
N LEU A 449 -11.08 -45.64 9.33
CA LEU A 449 -10.14 -46.02 10.38
C LEU A 449 -10.31 -47.51 10.66
N THR A 450 -9.20 -48.21 10.86
CA THR A 450 -9.19 -49.59 11.33
C THR A 450 -8.61 -49.60 12.72
N ASP A 451 -9.38 -50.12 13.68
CA ASP A 451 -8.94 -50.24 15.07
C ASP A 451 -8.08 -51.49 15.29
N GLU A 452 -7.44 -51.62 16.46
CA GLU A 452 -6.61 -52.76 16.87
C GLU A 452 -7.33 -54.12 16.75
N ASN A 453 -8.66 -54.13 16.85
CA ASN A 453 -9.49 -55.32 16.68
C ASN A 453 -9.90 -55.59 15.21
N HIS A 454 -9.27 -54.94 14.23
CA HIS A 454 -9.62 -54.98 12.79
C HIS A 454 -11.05 -54.51 12.45
N ALA A 455 -11.74 -53.84 13.37
CA ALA A 455 -13.03 -53.23 13.09
C ALA A 455 -12.83 -51.94 12.27
N THR A 456 -13.52 -51.83 11.14
CA THR A 456 -13.49 -50.63 10.30
C THR A 456 -14.60 -49.67 10.73
N GLN A 457 -14.21 -48.46 11.13
CA GLN A 457 -15.14 -47.38 11.44
C GLN A 457 -14.89 -46.21 10.48
N THR A 458 -15.96 -45.47 10.19
CA THR A 458 -15.88 -44.34 9.25
C THR A 458 -16.06 -43.04 10.01
N ILE A 459 -15.19 -42.08 9.74
CA ILE A 459 -15.33 -40.70 10.21
C ILE A 459 -15.37 -39.73 9.02
N LEU A 460 -15.90 -38.55 9.27
CA LEU A 460 -15.82 -37.41 8.36
C LEU A 460 -14.73 -36.47 8.86
N LEU A 461 -13.71 -36.21 8.05
CA LEU A 461 -12.68 -35.20 8.30
C LEU A 461 -13.03 -33.92 7.55
N THR A 462 -13.08 -32.80 8.26
CA THR A 462 -13.33 -31.48 7.68
C THR A 462 -12.08 -30.61 7.78
N ASP A 463 -11.57 -30.16 6.62
CA ASP A 463 -10.56 -29.10 6.53
C ASP A 463 -11.21 -27.76 6.89
N THR A 464 -10.60 -26.99 7.77
CA THR A 464 -11.09 -25.65 8.13
C THR A 464 -10.12 -24.57 7.66
N VAL A 465 -10.61 -23.33 7.62
CA VAL A 465 -9.77 -22.17 7.32
C VAL A 465 -8.59 -22.09 8.31
N GLY A 466 -7.42 -21.74 7.79
CA GLY A 466 -6.23 -21.56 8.63
C GLY A 466 -6.26 -20.25 9.42
N PHE A 467 -5.69 -20.28 10.62
CA PHE A 467 -5.51 -19.09 11.45
C PHE A 467 -4.24 -18.31 11.05
N ILE A 468 -4.23 -17.01 11.34
CA ILE A 468 -3.08 -16.12 11.19
C ILE A 468 -2.85 -15.33 12.48
N HIS A 469 -1.74 -14.61 12.55
CA HIS A 469 -1.49 -13.72 13.67
C HIS A 469 -2.46 -12.55 13.65
N GLU A 470 -3.03 -12.24 14.82
CA GLU A 470 -3.89 -11.07 15.07
C GLU A 470 -4.94 -10.87 13.97
N LEU A 471 -5.94 -11.77 13.95
CA LEU A 471 -7.11 -11.61 13.09
C LEU A 471 -7.76 -10.24 13.35
N PRO A 472 -7.91 -9.39 12.32
CA PRO A 472 -8.56 -8.10 12.48
C PRO A 472 -9.99 -8.27 13.00
N PRO A 473 -10.46 -7.43 13.95
CA PRO A 473 -11.82 -7.53 14.48
C PRO A 473 -12.91 -7.54 13.40
N ALA A 474 -12.71 -6.79 12.31
CA ALA A 474 -13.62 -6.73 11.18
C ALA A 474 -13.78 -8.07 10.43
N LEU A 475 -12.83 -9.00 10.59
CA LEU A 475 -12.87 -10.32 9.98
C LEU A 475 -13.34 -11.41 10.92
N VAL A 476 -13.42 -11.14 12.22
CA VAL A 476 -13.78 -12.15 13.22
C VAL A 476 -15.17 -12.71 12.97
N ASP A 477 -16.15 -11.87 12.62
CA ASP A 477 -17.53 -12.33 12.40
C ASP A 477 -17.68 -13.16 11.12
N ALA A 478 -17.00 -12.77 10.03
CA ALA A 478 -16.93 -13.56 8.81
C ALA A 478 -16.19 -14.90 9.04
N PHE A 479 -15.12 -14.89 9.83
CA PHE A 479 -14.39 -16.10 10.22
C PHE A 479 -15.22 -17.01 11.11
N ARG A 480 -15.91 -16.48 12.13
CA ARG A 480 -16.73 -17.28 13.05
C ARG A 480 -17.73 -18.13 12.30
N ALA A 481 -18.35 -17.58 11.27
CA ALA A 481 -19.30 -18.32 10.44
C ALA A 481 -18.65 -19.41 9.57
N THR A 482 -17.34 -19.31 9.25
CA THR A 482 -16.55 -20.38 8.59
C THR A 482 -15.91 -21.36 9.59
N LEU A 483 -15.94 -21.04 10.88
CA LEU A 483 -15.50 -21.87 11.99
C LEU A 483 -16.67 -22.58 12.69
N GLU A 484 -17.90 -22.43 12.20
CA GLU A 484 -19.08 -23.17 12.67
C GLU A 484 -18.80 -24.69 12.62
N GLU A 485 -18.14 -25.17 11.57
CA GLU A 485 -17.74 -26.57 11.42
C GLU A 485 -16.82 -27.07 12.56
N VAL A 486 -16.07 -26.19 13.22
CA VAL A 486 -15.26 -26.53 14.42
C VAL A 486 -16.16 -26.78 15.62
N THR A 487 -17.18 -25.93 15.81
CA THR A 487 -18.13 -26.05 16.92
C THR A 487 -19.10 -27.22 16.76
N GLU A 488 -19.26 -27.70 15.53
CA GLU A 488 -20.12 -28.85 15.19
C GLU A 488 -19.38 -30.19 15.26
N ALA A 489 -18.05 -30.18 15.27
CA ALA A 489 -17.27 -31.41 15.28
C ALA A 489 -17.39 -32.16 16.61
N ASP A 490 -17.33 -33.49 16.54
CA ASP A 490 -17.30 -34.35 17.73
C ASP A 490 -15.90 -34.35 18.36
N ALA A 491 -14.86 -34.16 17.54
CA ALA A 491 -13.47 -34.08 17.96
C ALA A 491 -12.64 -33.10 17.11
N LEU A 492 -11.58 -32.57 17.70
CA LEU A 492 -10.62 -31.68 17.02
C LEU A 492 -9.27 -32.33 16.79
N ILE A 493 -8.66 -32.01 15.65
CA ILE A 493 -7.27 -32.29 15.33
C ILE A 493 -6.55 -30.96 15.18
N HIS A 494 -5.74 -30.57 16.16
CA HIS A 494 -4.96 -29.35 16.10
C HIS A 494 -3.59 -29.62 15.46
N VAL A 495 -3.41 -29.20 14.22
CA VAL A 495 -2.16 -29.35 13.47
C VAL A 495 -1.27 -28.13 13.66
N VAL A 496 -0.03 -28.36 14.09
CA VAL A 496 0.99 -27.32 14.32
C VAL A 496 2.22 -27.59 13.47
N ASP A 497 2.73 -26.59 12.76
CA ASP A 497 4.01 -26.65 12.06
C ASP A 497 5.17 -26.60 13.07
N LEU A 498 5.83 -27.73 13.31
CA LEU A 498 6.93 -27.80 14.27
C LEU A 498 8.26 -27.25 13.70
N SER A 499 8.39 -27.18 12.38
CA SER A 499 9.57 -26.57 11.74
C SER A 499 9.63 -25.06 11.93
N HIS A 500 8.47 -24.43 12.21
CA HIS A 500 8.38 -22.99 12.36
C HIS A 500 9.05 -22.50 13.66
N PRO A 501 9.99 -21.54 13.63
CA PRO A 501 10.67 -21.05 14.83
C PRO A 501 9.73 -20.46 15.90
N ALA A 502 8.54 -20.01 15.49
CA ALA A 502 7.50 -19.46 16.35
C ALA A 502 6.34 -20.44 16.66
N TRP A 503 6.54 -21.76 16.50
CA TRP A 503 5.47 -22.77 16.69
C TRP A 503 4.74 -22.66 18.03
N ARG A 504 5.46 -22.36 19.13
CA ARG A 504 4.86 -22.16 20.47
C ARG A 504 3.84 -21.03 20.46
N HIS A 505 4.21 -19.92 19.83
CA HIS A 505 3.34 -18.75 19.74
C HIS A 505 2.13 -19.01 18.85
N GLN A 506 2.30 -19.75 17.74
CA GLN A 506 1.21 -20.15 16.87
C GLN A 506 0.22 -21.08 17.59
N LEU A 507 0.72 -22.08 18.32
CA LEU A 507 -0.07 -22.97 19.17
C LEU A 507 -0.92 -22.16 20.16
N THR A 508 -0.30 -21.30 20.98
CA THR A 508 -1.01 -20.47 21.95
C THR A 508 -1.99 -19.49 21.29
N SER A 509 -1.69 -18.99 20.09
CA SER A 509 -2.60 -18.09 19.36
C SER A 509 -3.87 -18.82 18.93
N VAL A 510 -3.74 -20.04 18.40
CA VAL A 510 -4.89 -20.87 18.01
C VAL A 510 -5.69 -21.27 19.26
N GLU A 511 -5.03 -21.68 20.35
CA GLU A 511 -5.71 -22.02 21.61
C GLU A 511 -6.54 -20.87 22.17
N LYS A 512 -6.04 -19.63 22.10
CA LYS A 512 -6.81 -18.44 22.52
C LYS A 512 -8.05 -18.23 21.66
N ILE A 513 -7.92 -18.35 20.33
CA ILE A 513 -9.06 -18.17 19.42
C ILE A 513 -10.10 -19.27 19.65
N LEU A 514 -9.67 -20.51 19.88
CA LEU A 514 -10.55 -21.62 20.22
C LEU A 514 -11.23 -21.44 21.58
N ALA A 515 -10.54 -20.87 22.58
CA ALA A 515 -11.11 -20.58 23.89
C ALA A 515 -12.21 -19.50 23.85
N ASP A 516 -12.16 -18.58 22.88
CA ASP A 516 -13.20 -17.57 22.66
C ASP A 516 -14.44 -18.12 21.94
N MET A 517 -14.43 -19.40 21.52
CA MET A 517 -15.59 -20.05 20.89
C MET A 517 -16.62 -20.50 21.94
N PRO A 518 -17.92 -20.34 21.65
CA PRO A 518 -18.97 -20.62 22.63
C PRO A 518 -19.13 -22.11 22.99
N ILE A 519 -18.79 -23.00 22.07
CA ILE A 519 -18.88 -24.46 22.24
C ILE A 519 -17.63 -25.07 21.63
N MET A 520 -16.91 -25.86 22.42
CA MET A 520 -15.71 -26.57 21.98
C MET A 520 -15.91 -28.07 22.17
N PRO A 521 -15.42 -28.92 21.24
CA PRO A 521 -15.48 -30.36 21.39
C PRO A 521 -14.70 -30.82 22.63
N ALA A 522 -15.20 -31.86 23.30
CA ALA A 522 -14.59 -32.38 24.52
C ALA A 522 -13.22 -33.04 24.28
N GLN A 523 -12.97 -33.50 23.04
CA GLN A 523 -11.74 -34.16 22.65
C GLN A 523 -10.95 -33.34 21.62
N ALA A 524 -9.66 -33.15 21.88
CA ALA A 524 -8.73 -32.51 20.96
C ALA A 524 -7.40 -33.28 20.93
N LEU A 525 -6.89 -33.55 19.72
CA LEU A 525 -5.59 -34.17 19.49
C LEU A 525 -4.62 -33.16 18.91
N LEU A 526 -3.51 -32.93 19.62
CA LEU A 526 -2.41 -32.13 19.12
C LEU A 526 -1.53 -32.96 18.19
N VAL A 527 -1.31 -32.45 16.97
CA VAL A 527 -0.52 -33.09 15.92
C VAL A 527 0.57 -32.13 15.45
N PHE A 528 1.82 -32.43 15.77
CA PHE A 528 2.98 -31.71 15.24
C PHE A 528 3.34 -32.25 13.87
N ASN A 529 3.26 -31.41 12.86
CA ASN A 529 3.54 -31.73 11.46
C ASN A 529 4.90 -31.15 11.01
N LYS A 530 5.32 -31.53 9.80
CA LYS A 530 6.58 -31.15 9.14
C LYS A 530 7.84 -31.65 9.86
N LEU A 531 7.79 -32.88 10.38
CA LEU A 531 8.95 -33.55 10.95
C LEU A 531 10.15 -33.67 10.00
N ASP A 532 9.91 -33.65 8.69
CA ASP A 532 10.94 -33.65 7.65
C ASP A 532 11.82 -32.38 7.66
N GLN A 533 11.33 -31.29 8.24
CA GLN A 533 12.00 -29.98 8.26
C GLN A 533 12.33 -29.49 9.68
N VAL A 534 12.06 -30.29 10.71
CA VAL A 534 12.24 -29.88 12.11
C VAL A 534 13.70 -29.96 12.56
N SER A 535 14.13 -29.00 13.38
CA SER A 535 15.42 -29.10 14.07
C SER A 535 15.35 -30.10 15.25
N SER A 536 16.46 -30.76 15.56
CA SER A 536 16.54 -31.71 16.68
C SER A 536 16.16 -31.07 18.02
N GLU A 537 16.51 -29.79 18.22
CA GLU A 537 16.19 -29.02 19.43
C GLU A 537 14.67 -28.79 19.56
N ALA A 538 14.02 -28.28 18.49
CA ALA A 538 12.58 -28.05 18.51
C ALA A 538 11.79 -29.34 18.73
N LEU A 539 12.25 -30.46 18.17
CA LEU A 539 11.64 -31.78 18.38
C LEU A 539 11.75 -32.27 19.82
N GLN A 540 12.92 -32.12 20.45
CA GLN A 540 13.12 -32.50 21.85
C GLN A 540 12.25 -31.65 22.78
N ASP A 541 12.23 -30.34 22.55
CA ASP A 541 11.41 -29.39 23.30
C ASP A 541 9.92 -29.73 23.20
N ALA A 542 9.42 -30.00 22.00
CA ALA A 542 8.01 -30.35 21.80
C ALA A 542 7.65 -31.68 22.45
N LYS A 543 8.54 -32.68 22.45
CA LYS A 543 8.34 -33.96 23.14
C LYS A 543 8.29 -33.83 24.66
N LEU A 544 9.09 -32.92 25.21
CA LEU A 544 9.10 -32.64 26.65
C LEU A 544 7.83 -31.90 27.09
N LEU A 545 7.40 -30.91 26.32
CA LEU A 545 6.23 -30.08 26.64
C LEU A 545 4.89 -30.78 26.36
N HIS A 546 4.82 -31.59 25.30
CA HIS A 546 3.59 -32.23 24.83
C HIS A 546 3.78 -33.73 24.55
N PRO A 547 4.09 -34.54 25.57
CA PRO A 547 4.42 -35.97 25.40
C PRO A 547 3.29 -36.82 24.79
N ASN A 548 2.04 -36.35 24.91
CA ASN A 548 0.87 -37.03 24.38
C ASN A 548 0.50 -36.62 22.94
N ALA A 549 1.24 -35.68 22.33
CA ALA A 549 1.02 -35.25 20.96
C ALA A 549 1.46 -36.32 19.95
N VAL A 550 0.91 -36.25 18.74
CA VAL A 550 1.35 -37.08 17.61
C VAL A 550 2.31 -36.27 16.75
N TYR A 551 3.40 -36.89 16.32
CA TYR A 551 4.41 -36.26 15.48
C TYR A 551 4.42 -36.91 14.10
N ILE A 552 4.22 -36.11 13.05
CA ILE A 552 4.06 -36.60 11.68
C ILE A 552 4.85 -35.76 10.66
N SER A 553 5.07 -36.35 9.50
CA SER A 553 5.28 -35.59 8.26
C SER A 553 4.14 -35.93 7.30
N ALA A 554 3.29 -34.96 6.99
CA ALA A 554 2.16 -35.15 6.09
C ALA A 554 2.61 -35.37 4.63
N SER A 555 3.70 -34.74 4.20
CA SER A 555 4.30 -34.93 2.87
C SER A 555 4.88 -36.33 2.71
N ASP A 556 5.66 -36.79 3.70
CA ASP A 556 6.36 -38.08 3.63
C ASP A 556 5.54 -39.24 4.19
N ARG A 557 4.33 -38.97 4.68
CA ARG A 557 3.42 -39.92 5.33
C ARG A 557 4.03 -40.63 6.55
N LEU A 558 4.96 -39.96 7.23
CA LEU A 558 5.60 -40.48 8.45
C LEU A 558 4.70 -40.26 9.67
N GLY A 559 4.65 -41.25 10.58
CA GLY A 559 3.86 -41.18 11.82
C GLY A 559 2.36 -41.40 11.65
N PHE A 560 1.90 -41.77 10.44
CA PHE A 560 0.48 -41.92 10.12
C PHE A 560 -0.18 -43.11 10.81
N GLU A 561 0.56 -44.17 11.06
CA GLU A 561 0.04 -45.33 11.80
C GLU A 561 -0.36 -44.93 13.22
N THR A 562 0.54 -44.24 13.94
CA THR A 562 0.27 -43.69 15.27
C THR A 562 -0.89 -42.69 15.24
N LEU A 563 -0.97 -41.85 14.20
CA LEU A 563 -2.09 -40.93 14.04
C LEU A 563 -3.42 -41.67 13.89
N ARG A 564 -3.50 -42.67 12.99
CA ARG A 564 -4.72 -43.46 12.75
C ARG A 564 -5.17 -44.18 14.02
N GLN A 565 -4.24 -44.76 14.77
CA GLN A 565 -4.53 -45.42 16.06
C GLN A 565 -5.09 -44.43 17.09
N ARG A 566 -4.49 -43.24 17.23
CA ARG A 566 -5.00 -42.20 18.13
C ARG A 566 -6.39 -41.69 17.73
N LEU A 567 -6.64 -41.52 16.43
CA LEU A 567 -7.96 -41.13 15.94
C LEU A 567 -9.02 -42.22 16.21
N ALA A 568 -8.68 -43.50 16.04
CA ALA A 568 -9.56 -44.61 16.38
C ALA A 568 -9.84 -44.67 17.90
N GLN A 569 -8.83 -44.38 18.73
CA GLN A 569 -9.00 -44.30 20.18
C GLN A 569 -9.94 -43.16 20.59
N MET A 570 -9.80 -41.98 20.00
CA MET A 570 -10.71 -40.86 20.23
C MET A 570 -12.15 -41.21 19.85
N LEU A 571 -12.33 -41.86 18.70
CA LEU A 571 -13.62 -42.30 18.20
C LEU A 571 -14.35 -43.24 19.18
N LYS A 572 -13.63 -44.11 19.90
CA LYS A 572 -14.21 -44.98 20.94
C LYS A 572 -14.65 -44.23 22.21
N GLN A 573 -14.10 -43.04 22.43
CA GLN A 573 -14.35 -42.22 23.62
C GLN A 573 -15.49 -41.21 23.40
N LEU A 574 -15.94 -41.05 22.14
CA LEU A 574 -17.15 -40.33 21.76
C LEU A 574 -18.37 -41.20 22.07
#